data_AF-A0A957GB81-F1
#
_entry.id   AF-A0A957GB81-F1
#
_cell.length_a   1.000
_cell.length_b   1.000
_cell.length_c   1.000
_cell.angle_alpha   90.00
_cell.angle_beta   90.00
_cell.angle_gamma   90.00
#
_symmetry.space_group_name_H-M   'P 1'
#
loop_
_entity.id
_entity.type
_entity.pdbx_description
1 polymer ?
#
loop_
_entity_poly.entity_id
_entity_poly.type
_entity_poly.pdbx_seq_one_letter_code
_entity_poly.pdbx_strand_id
1 'polypeptide(L)'
;LIERARPGLTTPPTPEHPMSQPYNLAVVRQLLAAAFSAGEISTLAFDLFPAVYHDFAAGMTRAQKIEMVLAYAERTGGVDDLLAYVQRVNRYQYNRFAARLRPST
;
A
#
# COMPACT_ATOMS: atom_id res chain seq x y z
N LEU A 1 -29.81 -45.27 12.13
CA LEU A 1 -28.84 -44.25 12.57
C LEU A 1 -28.42 -43.48 11.32
N ILE A 2 -28.80 -42.21 11.18
CA ILE A 2 -28.57 -41.41 9.97
C ILE A 2 -27.24 -40.68 10.13
N GLU A 3 -26.26 -41.03 9.31
CA GLU A 3 -24.94 -40.39 9.27
C GLU A 3 -25.06 -38.99 8.67
N ARG A 4 -24.76 -37.98 9.49
CA ARG A 4 -24.96 -36.56 9.15
C ARG A 4 -23.85 -36.12 8.21
N ALA A 5 -24.23 -35.83 6.96
CA ALA A 5 -23.48 -34.97 6.06
C ALA A 5 -23.06 -33.67 6.78
N ARG A 6 -21.75 -33.39 6.81
CA ARG A 6 -21.25 -32.04 7.04
C ARG A 6 -20.90 -31.43 5.68
N PRO A 7 -21.70 -30.49 5.14
CA PRO A 7 -21.37 -29.82 3.90
C PRO A 7 -20.06 -29.05 4.06
N GLY A 8 -19.24 -29.08 3.01
CA GLY A 8 -17.93 -28.43 2.97
C GLY A 8 -18.02 -26.97 3.38
N LEU A 9 -17.04 -26.53 4.17
CA LEU A 9 -16.79 -25.11 4.37
C LEU A 9 -16.31 -24.52 3.04
N THR A 10 -17.26 -24.11 2.19
CA THR A 10 -16.98 -23.05 1.21
C THR A 10 -16.79 -21.78 2.02
N THR A 11 -15.53 -21.46 2.34
CA THR A 11 -15.18 -20.06 2.63
C THR A 11 -15.74 -19.22 1.48
N PRO A 12 -16.50 -18.14 1.76
CA PRO A 12 -16.83 -17.20 0.70
C PRO A 12 -15.53 -16.74 0.04
N PRO A 13 -15.49 -16.53 -1.29
CA PRO A 13 -14.37 -15.81 -1.87
C PRO A 13 -14.30 -14.47 -1.14
N THR A 14 -13.18 -14.24 -0.45
CA THR A 14 -12.78 -12.92 0.04
C THR A 14 -13.06 -11.92 -1.07
N PRO A 15 -13.69 -10.75 -0.81
CA PRO A 15 -13.95 -9.77 -1.85
C PRO A 15 -12.67 -9.55 -2.63
N GLU A 16 -12.71 -9.98 -3.88
CA GLU A 16 -11.60 -9.94 -4.81
C GLU A 16 -11.35 -8.44 -4.99
N HIS A 17 -10.36 -7.89 -4.27
CA HIS A 17 -9.97 -6.50 -4.44
C HIS A 17 -9.82 -6.27 -5.94
N PRO A 18 -10.56 -5.31 -6.53
CA PRO A 18 -10.60 -5.14 -7.98
C PRO A 18 -9.16 -5.07 -8.46
N MET A 19 -8.76 -6.08 -9.25
CA MET A 19 -7.39 -6.34 -9.70
C MET A 19 -6.61 -5.03 -9.80
N SER A 20 -5.79 -4.76 -8.76
CA SER A 20 -5.03 -3.51 -8.65
C SER A 20 -4.28 -3.33 -9.95
N GLN A 21 -4.65 -2.30 -10.73
CA GLN A 21 -3.99 -2.07 -12.00
C GLN A 21 -2.49 -1.94 -11.73
N PRO A 22 -1.63 -2.53 -12.57
CA PRO A 22 -0.20 -2.54 -12.31
C PRO A 22 0.27 -1.09 -12.18
N TYR A 23 0.75 -0.71 -11.00
CA TYR A 23 1.34 0.59 -10.76
C TYR A 23 2.82 0.56 -11.09
N ASN A 24 3.35 1.66 -11.60
CA ASN A 24 4.80 1.82 -11.69
C ASN A 24 5.38 2.12 -10.30
N LEU A 25 5.78 1.07 -9.58
CA LEU A 25 6.28 1.19 -8.20
C LEU A 25 7.52 2.07 -8.07
N ALA A 26 8.35 2.17 -9.12
CA ALA A 26 9.47 3.11 -9.11
C ALA A 26 8.98 4.57 -9.07
N VAL A 27 7.88 4.88 -9.76
CA VAL A 27 7.24 6.20 -9.73
C VAL A 27 6.52 6.43 -8.39
N VAL A 28 5.83 5.41 -7.86
CA VAL A 28 5.20 5.50 -6.52
C VAL A 28 6.26 5.79 -5.45
N ARG A 29 7.39 5.10 -5.48
CA ARG A 29 8.54 5.36 -4.58
C ARG A 29 9.03 6.80 -4.69
N GLN A 30 9.20 7.32 -5.91
CA GLN A 30 9.63 8.71 -6.13
C GLN A 30 8.59 9.71 -5.60
N LEU A 31 7.30 9.43 -5.80
CA LEU A 31 6.21 10.23 -5.26
C LEU A 31 6.28 10.27 -3.73
N LEU A 32 6.42 9.13 -3.06
CA LEU A 32 6.52 9.06 -1.59
C LEU A 32 7.73 9.83 -1.07
N ALA A 33 8.88 9.71 -1.73
CA ALA A 33 10.10 10.43 -1.37
C ALA A 33 9.98 11.95 -1.55
N ALA A 34 9.19 12.40 -2.51
CA ALA A 34 8.91 13.81 -2.77
C ALA A 34 7.78 14.38 -1.90
N ALA A 35 6.81 13.55 -1.52
CA ALA A 35 5.63 13.95 -0.76
C ALA A 35 5.86 13.99 0.75
N PHE A 36 6.78 13.18 1.27
CA PHE A 36 6.93 12.98 2.71
C PHE A 36 8.38 13.07 3.22
N SER A 37 8.51 13.62 4.42
CA SER A 37 9.70 13.50 5.26
C SER A 37 9.76 12.14 5.98
N ALA A 38 10.88 11.86 6.66
CA ALA A 38 11.06 10.61 7.40
C ALA A 38 10.03 10.42 8.54
N GLY A 39 9.64 11.52 9.19
CA GLY A 39 8.61 11.53 10.23
C GLY A 39 7.24 11.24 9.64
N GLU A 40 6.87 11.92 8.56
CA GLU A 40 5.56 11.78 7.92
C GLU A 40 5.36 10.38 7.31
N ILE A 41 6.41 9.74 6.78
CA ILE A 41 6.32 8.33 6.37
C ILE A 41 6.00 7.42 7.55
N SER A 42 6.50 7.74 8.75
CA SER A 42 6.20 6.98 9.96
C SER A 42 4.74 7.16 10.37
N THR A 43 4.21 8.38 10.30
CA THR A 43 2.79 8.65 10.53
C THR A 43 1.91 7.94 9.50
N LEU A 44 2.24 8.02 8.21
CA LEU A 44 1.50 7.33 7.16
C LEU A 44 1.49 5.82 7.38
N ALA A 45 2.63 5.23 7.72
CA ALA A 45 2.72 3.80 8.02
C ALA A 45 1.84 3.44 9.22
N PHE A 46 1.85 4.26 10.28
CA PHE A 46 0.98 4.03 11.44
C PHE A 46 -0.51 4.08 11.08
N ASP A 47 -0.92 5.05 10.25
CA ASP A 47 -2.33 5.28 9.91
C ASP A 47 -2.89 4.22 8.94
N LEU A 48 -2.12 3.81 7.93
CA LEU A 48 -2.59 2.91 6.86
C LEU A 48 -2.13 1.46 7.04
N PHE A 49 -0.91 1.27 7.55
CA PHE A 49 -0.23 -0.03 7.57
C PHE A 49 0.42 -0.29 8.93
N PRO A 50 -0.36 -0.37 10.02
CA PRO A 50 0.18 -0.48 11.37
C PRO A 50 1.14 -1.67 11.54
N ALA A 51 0.92 -2.76 10.80
CA ALA A 51 1.85 -3.89 10.74
C ALA A 51 3.28 -3.47 10.31
N VAL A 52 3.40 -2.67 9.23
CA VAL A 52 4.69 -2.17 8.74
C VAL A 52 5.31 -1.18 9.72
N TYR A 53 4.49 -0.34 10.34
CA TYR A 53 4.98 0.61 11.34
C TYR A 53 5.63 -0.11 12.52
N HIS A 54 5.05 -1.22 12.99
CA HIS A 54 5.64 -2.03 14.06
C HIS A 54 6.96 -2.70 13.66
N ASP A 55 7.19 -2.94 12.36
CA ASP A 55 8.46 -3.43 11.84
C ASP A 55 9.54 -2.33 11.67
N PHE A 56 9.20 -1.05 11.88
CA PHE A 56 10.20 0.01 11.82
C PHE A 56 11.17 -0.05 12.99
N ALA A 57 12.45 -0.19 12.68
CA ALA A 57 13.52 -0.14 13.67
C ALA A 57 14.07 1.28 13.86
N ALA A 58 14.63 1.52 15.05
CA ALA A 58 15.41 2.72 15.31
C ALA A 58 16.60 2.82 14.33
N GLY A 59 16.86 4.03 13.83
CA GLY A 59 17.95 4.27 12.87
C GLY A 59 17.61 3.98 11.41
N MET A 60 16.41 3.46 11.10
CA MET A 60 15.99 3.30 9.70
C MET A 60 15.91 4.65 8.98
N THR A 61 16.52 4.70 7.79
CA THR A 61 16.48 5.85 6.89
C THR A 61 15.09 6.03 6.28
N ARG A 62 14.81 7.25 5.79
CA ARG A 62 13.58 7.53 5.05
C ARG A 62 13.38 6.59 3.87
N ALA A 63 14.44 6.33 3.11
CA ALA A 63 14.37 5.45 1.94
C ALA A 63 13.97 4.03 2.33
N GLN A 64 14.58 3.46 3.38
CA GLN A 64 14.23 2.13 3.88
C GLN A 64 12.76 2.04 4.31
N LYS A 65 12.25 3.06 5.03
CA LYS A 65 10.84 3.10 5.44
C LYS A 65 9.90 3.15 4.24
N ILE A 66 10.23 3.93 3.21
CA ILE A 66 9.46 4.00 1.96
C ILE A 66 9.43 2.64 1.26
N GLU A 67 10.58 1.95 1.15
CA GLU A 67 10.62 0.60 0.56
C GLU A 67 9.71 -0.36 1.30
N MET A 68 9.75 -0.36 2.63
CA MET A 68 8.94 -1.27 3.45
C MET A 68 7.44 -1.02 3.28
N VAL A 69 7.02 0.25 3.33
CA VAL A 69 5.61 0.63 3.10
C VAL A 69 5.16 0.22 1.71
N LEU A 70 5.97 0.51 0.69
CA LEU A 70 5.62 0.21 -0.68
C LEU A 70 5.56 -1.31 -0.95
N ALA A 71 6.53 -2.07 -0.44
CA ALA A 71 6.57 -3.52 -0.58
C ALA A 71 5.38 -4.19 0.12
N TYR A 72 4.97 -3.68 1.29
CA TYR A 72 3.80 -4.18 1.98
C TYR A 72 2.50 -3.83 1.24
N ALA A 73 2.36 -2.58 0.78
CA ALA A 73 1.21 -2.14 0.00
C ALA A 73 1.07 -2.95 -1.29
N GLU A 74 2.16 -3.24 -2.00
CA GLU A 74 2.14 -4.13 -3.18
C GLU A 74 1.65 -5.53 -2.84
N ARG A 75 2.22 -6.15 -1.79
CA ARG A 75 1.87 -7.52 -1.39
C ARG A 75 0.42 -7.67 -0.91
N THR A 76 -0.16 -6.62 -0.36
CA THR A 76 -1.50 -6.63 0.23
C THR A 76 -2.56 -6.00 -0.68
N GLY A 77 -2.17 -5.45 -1.84
CA GLY A 77 -3.07 -4.70 -2.73
C GLY A 77 -3.39 -3.27 -2.25
N GLY A 78 -2.75 -2.77 -1.18
CA GLY A 78 -2.99 -1.44 -0.60
C GLY A 78 -2.32 -0.27 -1.33
N VAL A 79 -1.86 -0.44 -2.57
CA VAL A 79 -1.21 0.65 -3.33
C VAL A 79 -2.23 1.75 -3.69
N ASP A 80 -3.47 1.37 -3.99
CA ASP A 80 -4.58 2.31 -4.20
C ASP A 80 -4.81 3.19 -2.97
N ASP A 81 -4.92 2.60 -1.77
CA ASP A 81 -5.10 3.32 -0.50
C ASP A 81 -3.92 4.25 -0.20
N LEU A 82 -2.70 3.77 -0.46
CA LEU A 82 -1.49 4.56 -0.32
C LEU A 82 -1.54 5.82 -1.21
N LEU A 83 -1.90 5.65 -2.49
CA LEU A 83 -2.01 6.75 -3.45
C LEU A 83 -3.16 7.70 -3.12
N ALA A 84 -4.32 7.20 -2.69
CA ALA A 84 -5.44 8.01 -2.24
C ALA A 84 -5.05 8.85 -1.01
N TYR A 85 -4.29 8.28 -0.07
CA TYR A 85 -3.76 9.01 1.05
C TYR A 85 -2.81 10.13 0.60
N VAL A 86 -1.85 9.84 -0.29
CA VAL A 86 -0.94 10.87 -0.84
C VAL A 86 -1.74 11.98 -1.53
N GLN A 87 -2.75 11.64 -2.32
CA GLN A 87 -3.59 12.62 -2.99
C GLN A 87 -4.33 13.54 -1.99
N ARG A 88 -4.79 12.99 -0.86
CA ARG A 88 -5.48 13.75 0.19
C ARG A 88 -4.53 14.71 0.91
N VAL A 89 -3.34 14.25 1.29
CA VAL A 89 -2.41 15.02 2.15
C VAL A 89 -1.48 15.93 1.34
N ASN A 90 -1.12 15.54 0.12
CA ASN A 90 -0.19 16.27 -0.74
C ASN A 90 -0.61 16.17 -2.21
N ARG A 91 -1.77 16.77 -2.52
CA ARG A 91 -2.34 16.81 -3.88
C ARG A 91 -1.39 17.37 -4.93
N TYR A 92 -0.55 18.34 -4.56
CA TYR A 92 0.42 18.95 -5.46
C TYR A 92 1.43 17.92 -5.97
N GLN A 93 2.09 17.18 -5.07
CA GLN A 93 3.04 16.15 -5.48
C GLN A 93 2.29 15.03 -6.21
N TYR A 94 1.14 14.58 -5.72
CA TYR A 94 0.35 13.55 -6.41
C TYR A 94 0.11 13.90 -7.89
N ASN A 95 -0.40 15.11 -8.18
CA ASN A 95 -0.69 15.55 -9.55
C ASN A 95 0.56 15.57 -10.45
N ARG A 96 1.73 15.92 -9.89
CA ARG A 96 3.00 15.95 -10.62
C ARG A 96 3.42 14.55 -11.12
N PHE A 97 3.07 13.50 -10.38
CA PHE A 97 3.41 12.12 -10.72
C PHE A 97 2.26 11.34 -11.37
N ALA A 98 1.01 11.82 -11.28
CA ALA A 98 -0.20 11.11 -11.67
C ALA A 98 -0.15 10.49 -13.08
N ALA A 99 0.36 11.24 -14.07
CA ALA A 99 0.47 10.78 -15.46
C ALA A 99 1.41 9.58 -15.65
N ARG A 100 2.32 9.33 -14.69
CA ARG A 100 3.36 8.30 -14.75
C ARG A 100 3.09 7.13 -13.80
N LEU A 101 2.03 7.20 -13.00
CA LEU A 101 1.70 6.16 -12.02
C LEU A 101 1.29 4.85 -12.68
N ARG A 102 0.74 4.92 -13.90
CA ARG A 102 0.43 3.75 -14.70
C ARG A 102 1.55 3.46 -15.69
N PRO A 103 1.92 2.20 -15.92
CA PRO A 103 2.83 1.83 -16.99
C PRO A 103 2.19 2.26 -18.32
N SER A 104 2.99 2.92 -19.16
CA SER A 104 2.60 3.15 -20.55
C SER A 104 2.56 1.79 -21.24
N THR A 105 1.36 1.32 -21.57
CA THR A 105 1.15 0.12 -22.40
C THR A 105 1.78 0.29 -23.77
#